data_AF-A7HJA4-F1
#
_entry.id   AF-A7HJA4-F1
#
_cell.length_a   1.000
_cell.length_b   1.000
_cell.length_c   1.000
_cell.angle_alpha   90.00
_cell.angle_beta   90.00
_cell.angle_gamma   90.00
#
_symmetry.space_group_name_H-M   'P 1'
#
loop_
_entity.id
_entity.type
_entity.pdbx_description
1 polymer ?
#
loop_
_entity_poly.entity_id
_entity_poly.type
_entity_poly.pdbx_seq_one_letter_code
_entity_poly.pdbx_strand_id
1 'polypeptide(L)'
;MPKMLPRCPVCGKPMKVTQLKCEEDSITVSGYFEVPEFCFLDEEDTRFIVMFLRTKGNLKELERLTGIGYFALRGRLDKVLEKMGLTPIEELTDDEQVDQEEVFKLLKEKKITVEEAISLLKKKGEK
;
A
#
# COMPACT_ATOMS: atom_id res chain seq x y z
N MET A 1 -9.70 -14.26 17.49
CA MET A 1 -10.91 -14.28 16.63
C MET A 1 -10.52 -14.83 15.27
N PRO A 2 -11.27 -15.78 14.69
CA PRO A 2 -11.01 -16.23 13.33
C PRO A 2 -11.19 -15.07 12.35
N LYS A 3 -10.23 -14.87 11.44
CA LYS A 3 -10.34 -13.87 10.39
C LYS A 3 -11.36 -14.34 9.34
N MET A 4 -12.10 -13.40 8.76
CA MET A 4 -12.94 -13.66 7.60
C MET A 4 -12.11 -14.33 6.49
N LEU A 5 -12.74 -15.26 5.76
CA LEU A 5 -12.16 -15.88 4.56
C LEU A 5 -12.75 -15.17 3.34
N PRO A 6 -12.13 -14.10 2.84
CA PRO A 6 -12.68 -13.29 1.75
C PRO A 6 -12.61 -13.99 0.40
N ARG A 7 -11.88 -15.12 0.30
CA ARG A 7 -11.67 -15.92 -0.90
C ARG A 7 -12.05 -17.37 -0.66
N CYS A 8 -12.64 -17.98 -1.68
CA CYS A 8 -12.99 -19.39 -1.65
C CYS A 8 -11.71 -20.24 -1.58
N PRO A 9 -11.55 -21.15 -0.60
CA PRO A 9 -10.36 -21.98 -0.47
C PRO A 9 -10.21 -23.02 -1.60
N VAL A 10 -11.25 -23.21 -2.41
CA VAL A 10 -11.26 -24.17 -3.53
C VAL A 10 -10.87 -23.49 -4.86
N CYS A 11 -11.42 -22.30 -5.15
CA CYS A 11 -11.24 -21.66 -6.46
C CYS A 11 -10.57 -20.27 -6.40
N GLY A 12 -10.26 -19.75 -5.22
CA GLY A 12 -9.59 -18.45 -5.02
C GLY A 12 -10.45 -17.21 -5.33
N LYS A 13 -11.68 -17.40 -5.83
CA LYS A 13 -12.59 -16.30 -6.17
C LYS A 13 -13.09 -15.58 -4.91
N PRO A 14 -13.36 -14.26 -4.98
CA PRO A 14 -13.95 -13.52 -3.87
C PRO A 14 -15.27 -14.13 -3.40
N MET A 15 -15.46 -14.21 -2.09
CA MET A 15 -16.72 -14.65 -1.47
C MET A 15 -17.63 -13.44 -1.22
N LYS A 16 -18.92 -13.69 -0.98
CA LYS A 16 -19.90 -12.70 -0.55
C LYS A 16 -20.30 -12.99 0.90
N VAL A 17 -20.59 -11.95 1.67
CA VAL A 17 -21.20 -12.11 3.00
C VAL A 17 -22.70 -12.32 2.79
N THR A 18 -23.27 -13.37 3.38
CA THR A 18 -24.70 -13.69 3.19
C THR A 18 -25.58 -13.31 4.38
N GLN A 19 -24.98 -13.12 5.55
CA GLN A 19 -25.71 -12.91 6.79
C GLN A 19 -24.86 -12.12 7.78
N LEU A 20 -25.47 -11.11 8.40
CA LEU A 20 -24.93 -10.37 9.54
C LEU A 20 -25.86 -10.59 10.72
N LYS A 21 -25.30 -10.81 11.91
CA LYS A 21 -26.06 -10.98 13.14
C LYS A 21 -25.58 -9.97 14.17
N CYS A 22 -26.50 -9.19 14.70
CA CYS A 22 -26.23 -8.33 15.85
C CYS A 22 -26.20 -9.18 17.13
N GLU A 23 -25.17 -8.98 17.96
CA GLU A 23 -25.02 -9.73 19.22
C GLU A 23 -25.92 -9.18 20.33
N GLU A 24 -26.32 -7.90 20.26
CA GLU A 24 -27.10 -7.23 21.31
C GLU A 24 -28.60 -7.55 21.24
N ASP A 25 -29.19 -7.43 20.06
CA ASP A 25 -30.65 -7.56 19.84
C ASP A 25 -31.03 -8.82 19.03
N SER A 26 -30.05 -9.64 18.66
CA SER A 26 -30.21 -10.86 17.86
C SER A 26 -30.84 -10.66 16.47
N ILE A 27 -30.92 -9.42 15.98
CA ILE A 27 -31.39 -9.14 14.62
C ILE A 27 -30.45 -9.78 13.61
N THR A 28 -31.04 -10.46 12.63
CA THR A 28 -30.31 -11.09 11.53
C THR A 28 -30.69 -10.39 10.23
N VAL A 29 -29.69 -9.83 9.56
CA VAL A 29 -29.84 -9.24 8.23
C VAL A 29 -29.26 -10.21 7.21
N SER A 30 -30.09 -10.67 6.28
CA SER A 30 -29.69 -11.62 5.23
C SER A 30 -29.75 -10.97 3.85
N GLY A 31 -28.81 -11.30 2.98
CA GLY A 31 -28.67 -10.69 1.66
C GLY A 31 -27.38 -11.12 0.97
N TYR A 32 -26.98 -10.42 -0.09
CA TYR A 32 -25.66 -10.59 -0.69
C TYR A 32 -24.88 -9.30 -0.50
N PHE A 33 -23.95 -9.31 0.45
CA PHE A 33 -23.11 -8.16 0.76
C PHE A 33 -21.69 -8.37 0.25
N GLU A 34 -21.04 -7.26 -0.06
CA GLU A 34 -19.64 -7.26 -0.44
C GLU A 34 -18.76 -7.50 0.79
N VAL A 35 -17.64 -8.17 0.56
CA VAL A 35 -16.60 -8.30 1.59
C VAL A 35 -15.80 -7.01 1.61
N PRO A 36 -15.63 -6.33 2.75
CA PRO A 36 -14.81 -5.14 2.84
C PRO A 36 -13.39 -5.38 2.33
N GLU A 37 -12.80 -4.39 1.67
CA GLU A 37 -11.50 -4.47 1.00
C GLU A 37 -10.37 -4.83 1.98
N PHE A 38 -10.45 -4.34 3.21
CA PHE A 38 -9.49 -4.65 4.28
C PHE A 38 -9.45 -6.12 4.66
N CYS A 39 -10.52 -6.88 4.41
CA CYS A 39 -10.55 -8.31 4.71
C CYS A 39 -9.62 -9.13 3.80
N PHE A 40 -9.16 -8.57 2.68
CA PHE A 40 -8.20 -9.21 1.77
C PHE A 40 -6.74 -9.05 2.22
N LEU A 41 -6.48 -8.28 3.27
CA LEU A 41 -5.14 -8.09 3.81
C LEU A 41 -4.76 -9.21 4.77
N ASP A 42 -3.53 -9.70 4.61
CA ASP A 42 -2.92 -10.57 5.62
C ASP A 42 -2.54 -9.77 6.88
N GLU A 43 -2.05 -10.46 7.90
CA GLU A 43 -1.65 -9.81 9.15
C GLU A 43 -0.53 -8.79 8.97
N GLU A 44 0.41 -9.09 8.08
CA GLU A 44 1.57 -8.27 7.83
C GLU A 44 1.18 -6.95 7.16
N ASP A 45 0.32 -7.01 6.16
CA ASP A 45 -0.24 -5.84 5.47
C ASP A 45 -1.14 -5.02 6.38
N THR A 46 -1.96 -5.68 7.21
CA THR A 46 -2.76 -5.00 8.23
C THR A 46 -1.86 -4.19 9.17
N ARG A 47 -0.78 -4.80 9.67
CA ARG A 47 0.20 -4.12 10.55
C ARG A 47 0.86 -2.94 9.85
N PHE A 48 1.24 -3.10 8.58
CA PHE A 48 1.82 -2.02 7.78
C PHE A 48 0.85 -0.84 7.65
N ILE A 49 -0.41 -1.08 7.28
CA ILE A 49 -1.40 -0.01 7.14
C ILE A 49 -1.67 0.70 8.45
N VAL A 50 -1.80 -0.04 9.57
CA VAL A 50 -1.96 0.58 10.89
C VAL A 50 -0.78 1.50 11.21
N MET A 51 0.45 1.07 10.94
CA MET A 51 1.63 1.91 11.16
C MET A 51 1.67 3.13 10.23
N PHE A 52 1.35 2.95 8.95
CA PHE A 52 1.25 4.04 7.98
C PHE A 52 0.20 5.09 8.39
N LEU A 53 -0.97 4.66 8.89
CA LEU A 53 -1.99 5.57 9.41
C LEU A 53 -1.49 6.29 10.68
N ARG A 54 -0.74 5.61 11.56
CA ARG A 54 -0.13 6.24 12.74
C ARG A 54 0.91 7.29 12.38
N THR A 55 1.57 7.19 11.22
CA THR A 55 2.44 8.25 10.68
C THR A 55 1.68 9.27 9.83
N LYS A 56 0.33 9.26 9.85
CA LYS A 56 -0.55 10.12 9.04
C LYS A 56 -0.25 10.04 7.54
N GLY A 57 0.11 8.85 7.06
CA GLY A 57 0.45 8.63 5.66
C GLY A 57 1.87 9.07 5.26
N ASN A 58 2.72 9.43 6.22
CA ASN A 58 4.09 9.84 5.92
C ASN A 58 5.01 8.62 5.80
N LEU A 59 5.40 8.27 4.56
CA LEU A 59 6.32 7.17 4.27
C LEU A 59 7.75 7.42 4.75
N LYS A 60 8.23 8.68 4.75
CA LYS A 60 9.58 9.02 5.25
C LYS A 60 9.66 8.82 6.77
N GLU A 61 8.62 9.20 7.49
CA GLU A 61 8.53 8.94 8.92
C GLU A 61 8.42 7.44 9.21
N LEU A 62 7.69 6.70 8.37
CA LEU A 62 7.60 5.25 8.48
C LEU A 62 8.95 4.57 8.21
N GLU A 63 9.73 5.04 7.24
CA GLU A 63 11.12 4.63 6.99
C GLU A 63 11.98 4.87 8.23
N ARG A 64 11.91 6.07 8.82
CA ARG A 64 12.65 6.42 10.04
C ARG A 64 12.31 5.50 11.23
N LEU A 65 11.03 5.13 11.38
CA LEU A 65 10.56 4.28 12.48
C LEU A 65 10.85 2.78 12.27
N THR A 66 10.82 2.31 11.03
CA THR A 66 10.96 0.88 10.71
C THR A 66 12.37 0.47 10.29
N GLY A 67 13.19 1.43 9.85
CA GLY A 67 14.50 1.18 9.23
C GLY A 67 14.41 0.54 7.84
N ILE A 68 13.20 0.38 7.29
CA ILE A 68 12.97 -0.17 5.96
C ILE A 68 13.04 0.98 4.96
N GLY A 69 13.86 0.82 3.93
CA GLY A 69 14.04 1.86 2.92
C GLY A 69 12.74 2.28 2.24
N TYR A 70 12.64 3.56 1.90
CA TYR A 70 11.46 4.19 1.31
C TYR A 70 10.86 3.40 0.14
N PHE A 71 11.70 2.94 -0.81
CA PHE A 71 11.24 2.14 -1.96
C PHE A 71 10.55 0.85 -1.57
N ALA A 72 11.06 0.15 -0.56
CA ALA A 72 10.44 -1.08 -0.09
C ALA A 72 9.10 -0.79 0.60
N LEU A 73 8.97 0.34 1.30
CA LEU A 73 7.70 0.77 1.88
C LEU A 73 6.69 1.22 0.83
N ARG A 74 7.14 1.95 -0.21
CA ARG A 74 6.30 2.36 -1.35
C ARG A 74 5.79 1.13 -2.12
N GLY A 75 6.69 0.23 -2.51
CA GLY A 75 6.30 -1.01 -3.19
C GLY A 75 5.44 -1.92 -2.31
N ARG A 76 5.52 -1.80 -0.98
CA ARG A 76 4.58 -2.46 -0.06
C ARG A 76 3.20 -1.81 -0.07
N LEU A 77 3.13 -0.48 -0.10
CA LEU A 77 1.86 0.25 -0.23
C LEU A 77 1.16 -0.11 -1.54
N ASP A 78 1.89 -0.18 -2.65
CA ASP A 78 1.34 -0.56 -3.96
C ASP A 78 0.72 -1.97 -3.94
N LYS A 79 1.40 -2.94 -3.33
CA LYS A 79 0.89 -4.30 -3.15
C LYS A 79 -0.37 -4.36 -2.28
N VAL A 80 -0.44 -3.50 -1.25
CA VAL A 80 -1.62 -3.41 -0.39
C VAL A 80 -2.81 -2.86 -1.18
N LEU A 81 -2.60 -1.81 -1.98
CA LEU A 81 -3.63 -1.25 -2.85
C LEU A 81 -4.14 -2.31 -3.84
N GLU A 82 -3.25 -3.08 -4.47
CA GLU A 82 -3.61 -4.18 -5.36
C GLU A 82 -4.45 -5.25 -4.66
N LYS A 83 -4.06 -5.68 -3.45
CA LYS A 83 -4.83 -6.65 -2.65
C LYS A 83 -6.23 -6.15 -2.30
N MET A 84 -6.36 -4.86 -2.07
CA MET A 84 -7.64 -4.19 -1.80
C MET A 84 -8.45 -3.91 -3.07
N GLY A 85 -7.90 -4.14 -4.27
CA GLY A 85 -8.55 -3.79 -5.53
C GLY A 85 -8.68 -2.28 -5.76
N LEU A 86 -7.79 -1.49 -5.15
CA LEU A 86 -7.79 -0.03 -5.25
C LEU A 86 -6.74 0.44 -6.25
N THR A 87 -7.12 1.41 -7.07
CA THR A 87 -6.18 2.16 -7.91
C THR A 87 -5.72 3.41 -7.15
N PRO A 88 -4.41 3.69 -7.09
CA PRO A 88 -3.93 4.99 -6.62
C PRO A 88 -4.66 6.09 -7.38
N ILE A 89 -5.18 7.08 -6.65
CA ILE A 89 -5.60 8.32 -7.28
C ILE A 89 -4.29 8.99 -7.69
N GLU A 90 -4.09 9.19 -9.00
CA GLU A 90 -3.02 10.04 -9.48
C GLU A 90 -3.33 11.46 -9.00
N GLU A 91 -2.82 11.80 -7.83
CA GLU A 91 -2.73 13.19 -7.43
C GLU A 91 -1.78 13.86 -8.44
N LEU A 92 -2.24 14.97 -9.02
CA LEU A 92 -1.37 16.00 -9.58
C LEU A 92 -0.52 16.55 -8.42
N THR A 93 0.42 15.76 -7.92
CA THR A 93 1.37 16.27 -6.95
C THR A 93 2.36 17.11 -7.74
N ASP A 94 2.30 18.42 -7.51
CA ASP A 94 3.41 19.38 -7.74
C ASP A 94 4.67 19.02 -6.92
N ASP A 95 4.83 17.76 -6.54
CA ASP A 95 6.04 17.24 -5.94
C ASP A 95 6.99 16.88 -7.08
N GLU A 96 7.83 17.87 -7.34
CA GLU A 96 9.14 17.83 -7.96
C GLU A 96 10.10 16.80 -7.30
N GLN A 97 9.63 15.63 -6.89
CA GLN A 97 10.46 14.52 -6.48
C GLN A 97 11.10 13.98 -7.74
N VAL A 98 12.43 14.08 -7.83
CA VAL A 98 13.19 13.42 -8.88
C VAL A 98 12.80 11.95 -8.83
N ASP A 99 12.14 11.50 -9.90
CA ASP A 99 11.81 10.09 -10.04
C ASP A 99 13.13 9.33 -10.07
N GLN A 100 13.45 8.71 -8.94
CA GLN A 100 14.69 7.96 -8.80
C GLN A 100 14.70 6.78 -9.78
N GLU A 101 13.53 6.31 -10.24
CA GLU A 101 13.41 5.35 -11.32
C GLU A 101 13.82 5.97 -12.66
N GLU A 102 13.48 7.23 -12.93
CA GLU A 102 13.92 7.97 -14.11
C GLU A 102 15.44 8.19 -14.10
N VAL A 103 16.03 8.58 -12.97
CA VAL A 103 17.51 8.67 -12.83
C VAL A 103 18.16 7.32 -13.06
N PHE A 104 17.59 6.24 -12.50
CA PHE A 104 18.12 4.89 -12.69
C PHE A 104 17.99 4.40 -14.14
N LYS A 105 16.89 4.77 -14.81
CA LYS A 105 16.66 4.48 -16.24
C LYS A 105 17.67 5.23 -17.11
N LEU A 106 17.89 6.53 -16.86
CA LEU A 106 18.89 7.34 -17.57
C LEU A 106 20.30 6.78 -17.38
N LEU A 107 20.63 6.28 -16.18
CA LEU A 107 21.91 5.63 -15.91
C LEU A 107 22.05 4.30 -16.66
N LYS A 108 21.01 3.45 -16.68
CA LYS A 108 20.99 2.21 -17.47
C LYS A 108 21.13 2.45 -18.97
N GLU A 109 20.50 3.50 -19.47
CA GLU A 109 20.57 3.94 -20.86
C GLU A 109 21.88 4.68 -21.19
N LYS A 110 22.80 4.85 -20.21
CA LYS A 110 24.06 5.60 -20.33
C LYS A 110 23.89 7.06 -20.78
N LYS A 111 22.71 7.65 -20.55
CA LYS A 111 22.40 9.05 -20.84
C LYS A 111 22.98 10.00 -19.79
N ILE A 112 23.26 9.48 -18.60
CA ILE A 112 23.94 10.19 -17.51
C ILE A 112 25.04 9.29 -16.94
N THR A 113 26.03 9.91 -16.33
CA THR A 113 27.11 9.26 -15.58
C THR A 113 26.70 8.96 -14.13
N VAL A 114 27.45 8.09 -13.48
CA VAL A 114 27.25 7.75 -12.06
C VAL A 114 27.37 9.00 -11.17
N GLU A 115 28.29 9.91 -11.50
CA GLU A 115 28.52 11.15 -10.76
C GLU A 115 27.38 12.16 -10.93
N GLU A 116 26.81 12.24 -12.13
CA GLU A 116 25.61 13.05 -12.42
C GLU A 116 24.38 12.48 -11.73
N ALA A 117 24.20 11.16 -11.74
CA ALA A 117 23.12 10.49 -11.00
C ALA A 117 23.21 10.79 -9.49
N ILE A 118 24.40 10.69 -8.90
CA ILE A 118 24.64 11.02 -7.49
C ILE A 118 24.35 12.49 -7.21
N SER A 119 24.71 13.40 -8.13
CA SER A 119 24.48 14.83 -7.99
C SER A 119 23.01 15.22 -8.08
N LEU A 120 22.26 14.60 -9.00
CA LEU A 120 20.81 14.77 -9.14
C LEU A 120 20.06 14.29 -7.89
N LEU A 121 20.53 13.19 -7.29
CA LEU A 121 19.97 12.65 -6.05
C LEU A 121 20.33 13.49 -4.82
N LYS A 122 21.54 14.07 -4.75
CA LYS A 122 22.00 14.90 -3.63
C LYS A 122 21.40 16.30 -3.62
N LYS A 123 21.23 16.95 -4.78
CA LYS A 123 20.76 18.35 -4.88
C LYS A 123 19.37 18.62 -4.28
N LYS A 124 18.55 17.59 -4.07
CA LYS A 124 17.17 17.72 -3.55
C LYS A 124 16.96 17.10 -2.16
N GLY A 125 18.02 16.62 -1.50
CA GLY A 125 17.98 16.19 -0.09
C GLY A 125 18.25 17.30 0.94
N GLU A 126 18.62 18.51 0.49
CA GLU A 126 19.00 19.65 1.35
C GLU A 126 17.94 20.78 1.41
N LYS A 127 16.66 20.48 1.09
CA LYS A 127 15.54 21.41 1.32
C LYS A 127 14.48 20.77 2.21
#